data_AF-A0A183SEB8-F1
#
_entry.id   AF-A0A183SEB8-F1
#
_cell.length_a   1.000
_cell.length_b   1.000
_cell.length_c   1.000
_cell.angle_alpha   90.00
_cell.angle_beta   90.00
_cell.angle_gamma   90.00
#
_symmetry.space_group_name_H-M   'P 1'
#
loop_
_entity.id
_entity.type
_entity.pdbx_description
1 polymer ?
#
loop_
_entity_poly.entity_id
_entity_poly.type
_entity_poly.pdbx_seq_one_letter_code
_entity_poly.pdbx_strand_id
1 'polypeptide(L)'
;LPRKQPRSSLPPGAPPFDPVLVRNLLTEFTCHWRDQKWRDFGLDTSNEANTVASASADSEELPPQSYSLAARIFFNTAFKKRLKLLELWAKEAVRKFNLLQE
;
A
#
# COMPACT_ATOMS: atom_id res chain seq x y z
N LEU A 1 28.69 -20.75 -19.81
CA LEU A 1 29.27 -19.60 -19.07
C LEU A 1 28.59 -19.49 -17.70
N PRO A 2 29.33 -19.21 -16.61
CA PRO A 2 28.73 -19.02 -15.30
C PRO A 2 27.85 -17.76 -15.33
N ARG A 3 26.61 -17.85 -14.83
CA ARG A 3 25.68 -16.71 -14.78
C ARG A 3 26.23 -15.64 -13.84
N LYS A 4 26.24 -14.37 -14.28
CA LYS A 4 26.52 -13.21 -13.41
C LYS A 4 25.49 -13.22 -12.28
N GLN A 5 25.89 -13.61 -11.07
CA GLN A 5 25.06 -13.41 -9.89
C GLN A 5 24.79 -11.90 -9.76
N PRO A 6 23.54 -11.47 -9.51
CA PRO A 6 23.30 -10.10 -9.09
C PRO A 6 24.09 -9.90 -7.79
N ARG A 7 25.18 -9.14 -7.87
CA ARG A 7 25.88 -8.64 -6.68
C ARG A 7 24.90 -7.68 -6.02
N SER A 8 24.17 -8.17 -5.01
CA SER A 8 23.55 -7.29 -4.04
C SER A 8 24.59 -6.25 -3.64
N SER A 9 24.28 -4.96 -3.81
CA SER A 9 25.13 -3.85 -3.40
C SER A 9 25.21 -3.71 -1.88
N LEU A 10 24.45 -4.52 -1.14
CA LEU A 10 24.40 -4.50 0.31
C LEU A 10 25.61 -5.26 0.87
N PRO A 11 26.38 -4.64 1.78
CA PRO A 11 27.51 -5.29 2.42
C PRO A 11 27.04 -6.57 3.15
N PRO A 12 27.79 -7.67 3.07
CA PRO A 12 27.43 -8.89 3.78
C PRO A 12 27.45 -8.62 5.28
N GLY A 13 26.30 -8.78 5.95
CA GLY A 13 26.22 -8.84 7.40
C GLY A 13 25.12 -8.01 8.06
N ALA A 14 24.59 -6.97 7.42
CA ALA A 14 23.50 -6.17 8.00
C ALA A 14 22.26 -6.19 7.09
N PRO A 15 21.05 -6.44 7.65
CA PRO A 15 19.83 -6.30 6.87
C PRO A 15 19.70 -4.84 6.40
N PRO A 16 19.20 -4.59 5.18
CA PRO A 16 19.04 -3.23 4.63
C PRO A 16 18.02 -2.36 5.38
N PHE A 17 17.40 -2.90 6.43
CA PHE A 17 16.33 -2.26 7.20
C PHE A 17 16.68 -2.26 8.68
N ASP A 18 16.32 -1.17 9.36
CA ASP A 18 16.44 -1.06 10.82
C ASP A 18 15.66 -2.21 11.49
N PRO A 19 16.31 -3.04 12.33
CA PRO A 19 15.64 -4.11 13.07
C PRO A 19 14.41 -3.65 13.86
N VAL A 20 14.40 -2.41 14.37
CA VAL A 20 13.26 -1.85 15.09
C VAL A 20 12.07 -1.64 14.15
N LEU A 21 12.32 -1.08 12.95
CA LEU A 21 11.29 -0.91 11.92
C LEU A 21 10.72 -2.25 11.46
N VAL A 22 11.58 -3.25 11.25
CA VAL A 22 11.15 -4.61 10.88
C VAL A 22 10.28 -5.24 11.98
N ARG A 23 10.66 -5.06 13.25
CA ARG A 23 9.89 -5.58 14.38
C ARG A 23 8.51 -4.93 14.48
N ASN A 24 8.45 -3.61 14.33
CA ASN A 24 7.19 -2.86 14.35
C ASN A 24 6.29 -3.24 13.16
N LEU A 25 6.87 -3.37 11.95
CA LEU A 25 6.15 -3.86 10.77
C LEU A 25 5.57 -5.25 11.03
N LEU A 26 6.35 -6.16 11.62
CA LEU A 26 5.90 -7.50 11.94
C LEU A 26 4.77 -7.49 12.98
N THR A 27 4.85 -6.66 14.01
CA THR A 27 3.78 -6.49 15.01
C THR A 27 2.49 -5.98 14.36
N GLU A 28 2.56 -4.93 13.55
CA GLU A 28 1.39 -4.38 12.85
C GLU A 28 0.81 -5.39 11.84
N PHE A 29 1.65 -6.13 11.13
CA PHE A 29 1.20 -7.16 10.18
C PHE A 29 0.60 -8.39 10.86
N THR A 30 1.01 -8.75 12.07
CA THR A 30 0.52 -9.97 12.72
C THR A 30 -0.69 -9.71 13.61
N CYS A 31 -0.68 -8.60 14.36
CA CYS A 31 -1.71 -8.26 15.33
C CYS A 31 -2.80 -7.36 14.75
N HIS A 32 -2.44 -6.42 13.87
CA HIS A 32 -3.31 -5.33 13.42
C HIS A 32 -3.45 -5.27 11.90
N TRP A 33 -3.33 -6.42 11.21
CA TRP A 33 -3.25 -6.47 9.74
C TRP A 33 -4.43 -5.84 9.01
N ARG A 34 -5.61 -5.83 9.65
CA ARG A 34 -6.84 -5.23 9.10
C ARG A 34 -6.84 -3.71 9.14
N ASP A 35 -6.01 -3.10 9.96
CA ASP A 35 -5.89 -1.65 10.06
C ASP A 35 -5.03 -1.08 8.92
N GLN A 36 -4.31 -1.97 8.22
CA GLN A 36 -3.52 -1.69 7.02
C GLN A 36 -2.36 -0.72 7.21
N LYS A 37 -2.14 -0.21 8.42
CA LYS A 37 -1.00 0.64 8.80
C LYS A 37 0.36 0.04 8.45
N TRP A 38 0.47 -1.29 8.50
CA TRP A 38 1.67 -2.01 8.09
C TRP A 38 2.08 -1.74 6.63
N ARG A 39 1.17 -1.29 5.76
CA ARG A 39 1.45 -0.94 4.35
C ARG A 39 2.16 0.40 4.21
N ASP A 40 2.08 1.24 5.23
CA ASP A 40 2.64 2.59 5.22
C ASP A 40 4.09 2.61 5.77
N PHE A 41 4.61 1.48 6.24
CA PHE A 41 5.99 1.36 6.71
C PHE A 41 6.98 1.53 5.56
N GLY A 42 7.92 2.45 5.72
CA GLY A 42 8.96 2.72 4.72
C GLY A 42 8.46 3.51 3.51
N LEU A 43 7.21 3.99 3.52
CA LEU A 43 6.76 5.04 2.61
C LEU A 43 7.07 6.39 3.27
N ASP A 44 7.66 7.31 2.50
CA ASP A 44 7.78 8.70 2.91
C ASP A 44 6.38 9.33 2.87
N THR A 45 5.66 9.24 4.00
CA THR A 45 4.30 9.78 4.14
C THR A 45 4.30 11.30 4.32
N SER A 46 5.42 12.00 4.06
CA SER A 46 5.54 13.45 4.12
C SER A 46 4.83 14.11 2.94
N ASN A 47 3.52 13.96 2.87
CA ASN A 47 2.67 15.00 2.32
C ASN A 47 2.33 15.96 3.47
N GLU A 48 3.37 16.64 3.95
CA GLU A 48 3.41 17.97 4.57
C GLU A 48 4.81 18.20 5.15
N ALA A 49 5.57 19.10 4.51
CA ALA A 49 6.87 19.63 4.94
C ALA A 49 8.07 18.65 4.99
N ASN A 50 8.70 18.38 3.85
CA ASN A 50 10.15 18.60 3.72
C ASN A 50 10.64 18.44 2.28
N THR A 51 10.67 19.58 1.60
CA THR A 51 11.56 19.85 0.48
C THR A 51 13.01 19.79 0.99
N VAL A 52 13.65 18.62 1.08
CA VAL A 52 15.11 18.48 0.89
C VAL A 52 15.56 17.01 0.90
N ALA A 53 16.22 16.65 -0.21
CA ALA A 53 17.25 15.63 -0.36
C ALA A 53 16.83 14.14 -0.49
N SER A 54 16.47 13.77 -1.72
CA SER A 54 17.27 12.78 -2.45
C SER A 54 17.18 13.02 -3.95
N ALA A 55 18.32 13.44 -4.52
CA ALA A 55 18.49 13.64 -5.94
C ALA A 55 18.69 12.29 -6.64
N SER A 56 17.71 11.88 -7.43
CA SER A 56 17.93 11.10 -8.65
C SER A 56 16.81 11.43 -9.63
N ALA A 57 17.20 12.03 -10.76
CA ALA A 57 16.36 12.54 -11.83
C ALA A 57 15.56 11.43 -12.54
N ASP A 58 14.44 11.84 -13.16
CA ASP A 58 13.53 11.07 -14.02
C ASP A 58 12.64 10.02 -13.33
N SER A 59 11.79 10.46 -12.40
CA SER A 59 10.56 9.72 -12.11
C SER A 59 9.41 10.69 -11.98
N GLU A 60 8.45 10.60 -12.91
CA GLU A 60 7.10 11.09 -12.70
C GLU A 60 6.69 10.62 -11.30
N GLU A 61 6.51 11.56 -10.38
CA GLU A 61 6.21 11.31 -8.98
C GLU A 61 4.82 10.69 -8.92
N LEU A 62 4.75 9.37 -9.08
CA LEU A 62 3.52 8.62 -9.00
C LEU A 62 2.96 8.84 -7.60
N PRO A 63 1.67 9.22 -7.48
CA PRO A 63 1.08 9.49 -6.18
C PRO A 63 1.26 8.26 -5.28
N PRO A 64 1.50 8.46 -3.96
CA PRO A 64 1.66 7.36 -3.02
C PRO A 64 0.52 6.36 -3.21
N GLN A 65 0.89 5.15 -3.60
CA GLN A 65 -0.03 4.17 -4.17
C GLN A 65 -0.79 3.42 -3.05
N SER A 66 -1.40 4.18 -2.16
CA SER A 66 -2.18 3.68 -1.04
C SER A 66 -3.55 3.18 -1.51
N TYR A 67 -4.08 2.17 -0.83
CA TYR A 67 -5.43 1.69 -1.11
C TYR A 67 -6.48 2.78 -0.86
N SER A 68 -7.34 3.01 -1.85
CA SER A 68 -8.55 3.81 -1.69
C SER A 68 -9.43 3.24 -0.57
N LEU A 69 -10.31 4.06 0.02
CA LEU A 69 -11.22 3.60 1.08
C LEU A 69 -12.04 2.37 0.63
N ALA A 70 -12.51 2.35 -0.62
CA ALA A 70 -13.22 1.21 -1.18
C ALA A 70 -12.34 -0.06 -1.24
N ALA A 71 -11.10 0.06 -1.70
CA ALA A 71 -10.15 -1.07 -1.71
C ALA A 71 -9.88 -1.58 -0.28
N ARG A 72 -9.74 -0.67 0.70
CA ARG A 72 -9.54 -1.04 2.11
C ARG A 72 -10.71 -1.88 2.64
N ILE A 73 -11.94 -1.44 2.40
CA ILE A 73 -13.16 -2.16 2.81
C ILE A 73 -13.27 -3.51 2.09
N PHE A 74 -12.98 -3.55 0.80
CA PHE A 74 -13.06 -4.78 -0.01
C PHE A 74 -12.09 -5.86 0.49
N PHE A 75 -10.81 -5.52 0.70
CA PHE A 75 -9.82 -6.51 1.12
C PHE A 75 -10.00 -6.96 2.57
N ASN A 76 -10.51 -6.09 3.44
CA ASN A 76 -10.89 -6.47 4.82
C ASN A 76 -12.14 -7.35 4.89
N THR A 77 -12.97 -7.33 3.85
CA THR A 77 -14.15 -8.18 3.76
C THR A 77 -13.75 -9.64 3.48
N ALA A 78 -14.39 -10.58 4.18
CA ALA A 78 -14.16 -12.01 4.00
C ALA A 78 -14.41 -12.43 2.55
N PHE A 79 -13.58 -13.33 2.00
CA PHE A 79 -13.60 -13.74 0.59
C PHE A 79 -15.01 -14.08 0.08
N LYS A 80 -15.74 -14.93 0.82
CA LYS A 80 -17.11 -15.37 0.46
C LYS A 80 -18.15 -14.24 0.39
N LYS A 81 -17.85 -13.07 0.98
CA LYS A 81 -18.75 -11.89 1.03
C LYS A 81 -18.35 -10.80 0.03
N ARG A 82 -17.18 -10.88 -0.59
CA ARG A 82 -16.66 -9.84 -1.49
C ARG A 82 -17.52 -9.65 -2.74
N LEU A 83 -18.02 -10.73 -3.34
CA LEU A 83 -18.92 -10.64 -4.50
C LEU A 83 -20.20 -9.87 -4.16
N LYS A 84 -20.86 -10.25 -3.06
CA LYS A 84 -22.08 -9.59 -2.59
C LYS A 84 -21.85 -8.10 -2.26
N LEU A 85 -20.69 -7.76 -1.72
CA LEU A 85 -20.30 -6.36 -1.47
C LEU A 85 -20.21 -5.55 -2.77
N LEU A 86 -19.57 -6.11 -3.81
CA LEU A 86 -19.47 -5.45 -5.11
C LEU A 86 -20.84 -5.29 -5.78
N GLU A 87 -21.69 -6.31 -5.71
CA GLU A 87 -23.06 -6.23 -6.24
C GLU A 87 -23.89 -5.14 -5.55
N LEU A 88 -23.72 -4.95 -4.23
CA LEU A 88 -24.39 -3.90 -3.48
C LEU A 88 -23.92 -2.51 -3.93
N TRP A 89 -22.61 -2.31 -4.05
CA TRP A 89 -22.05 -1.03 -4.52
C TRP A 89 -22.49 -0.70 -5.93
N ALA A 90 -22.52 -1.67 -6.83
CA ALA A 90 -23.00 -1.48 -8.20
C ALA A 90 -24.49 -1.09 -8.25
N LYS A 91 -25.35 -1.77 -7.48
CA LYS A 91 -26.79 -1.45 -7.40
C LYS A 91 -27.04 -0.04 -6.86
N GLU A 92 -26.30 0.36 -5.83
CA GLU A 92 -26.43 1.71 -5.26
C GLU A 92 -25.92 2.79 -6.22
N ALA A 93 -24.83 2.52 -6.94
CA ALA A 93 -24.31 3.42 -7.97
C ALA A 93 -25.31 3.63 -9.11
N VAL A 94 -25.94 2.57 -9.61
CA VAL A 94 -26.99 2.65 -10.65
C VAL A 94 -28.18 3.45 -10.15
N ARG A 95 -28.60 3.26 -8.88
CA ARG A 95 -29.69 4.04 -8.29
C ARG A 95 -29.37 5.54 -8.20
N LYS A 96 -28.15 5.89 -7.81
CA LYS A 96 -27.69 7.30 -7.76
C LYS A 96 -27.60 7.92 -9.15
N PHE A 97 -27.14 7.16 -10.14
CA PHE A 97 -27.09 7.61 -11.52
C PHE A 97 -28.49 7.94 -12.06
N ASN A 98 -29.47 7.06 -11.82
CA ASN A 98 -30.85 7.28 -12.26
C ASN A 98 -31.51 8.50 -11.58
N LEU A 99 -31.18 8.79 -10.33
CA LEU A 99 -31.67 9.97 -9.60
C LEU A 99 -31.08 11.31 -10.10
N LEU A 100 -29.93 11.28 -10.80
CA LEU A 100 -29.29 12.48 -11.36
C LEU A 100 -29.76 12.79 -12.79
N GLN A 101 -30.61 11.94 -13.37
CA GLN A 101 -31.16 12.11 -14.72
C GLN A 101 -32.60 12.64 -14.76
N GLU A 102 -33.23 12.87 -13.59
CA GLU A 102 -34.55 13.53 -13.44
C GLU A 102 -34.38 15.02 -13.11
#